data_AF-A0A4U2Z4Z5-F1
#
_entry.id   AF-A0A4U2Z4Z5-F1
#
_cell.length_a   1.000
_cell.length_b   1.000
_cell.length_c   1.000
_cell.angle_alpha   90.00
_cell.angle_beta   90.00
_cell.angle_gamma   90.00
#
_symmetry.space_group_name_H-M   'P 1'
#
loop_
_entity.id
_entity.type
_entity.pdbx_description
1 polymer ?
#
loop_
_entity_poly.entity_id
_entity_poly.type
_entity_poly.pdbx_seq_one_letter_code
_entity_poly.pdbx_strand_id
1 'polypeptide(L)'
;MRYFLIIAAFFLSLAFADKSVVKSVTINQMLYPDKSFLEVKEIALDEAKKAAAKEIYGEVLISETVMVGGKVMDDVVRERSGGLVRIKGEPKFRNGENFGDIVVSIEAYATDEDLKNRAKYSPVKEFDIDASDEKISQIRRGFYGIWSGFIMRSEGSSSDVLIKITSSGEATINYIASNCGGELIIQKKEPTKVRFKQKLSYGDERCTDLLIVELKKVSDTQSLFMLLDEDDREVAKGTLYRDE
;
A
#
# COMPACT_ATOMS: atom_id res chain seq x y z
N MET A 1 -38.52 24.38 -52.64
CA MET A 1 -38.52 24.40 -51.17
C MET A 1 -38.83 23.00 -50.58
N ARG A 2 -38.03 21.97 -50.87
CA ARG A 2 -38.20 20.62 -50.26
C ARG A 2 -36.89 19.96 -49.82
N TYR A 3 -35.73 20.56 -50.12
CA TYR A 3 -34.41 20.02 -49.80
C TYR A 3 -33.75 20.63 -48.54
N PHE A 4 -34.37 21.62 -47.91
CA PHE A 4 -33.81 22.28 -46.73
C PHE A 4 -34.07 21.54 -45.40
N LEU A 5 -34.95 20.53 -45.39
CA LEU A 5 -35.32 19.80 -44.17
C LEU A 5 -34.44 18.58 -43.86
N ILE A 6 -33.58 18.14 -44.78
CA ILE A 6 -32.73 16.96 -44.59
C ILE A 6 -31.38 17.32 -43.94
N ILE A 7 -30.95 18.58 -44.02
CA ILE A 7 -29.65 19.02 -43.46
C ILE A 7 -29.74 19.27 -41.95
N ALA A 8 -30.92 19.58 -41.41
CA ALA A 8 -31.11 19.83 -39.97
C ALA A 8 -31.15 18.57 -39.10
N ALA A 9 -31.38 17.38 -39.67
CA ALA A 9 -31.40 16.12 -38.93
C ALA A 9 -30.00 15.54 -38.69
N PHE A 10 -28.97 16.01 -39.41
CA PHE A 10 -27.60 15.50 -39.29
C PHE A 10 -26.73 16.24 -38.25
N PHE A 11 -27.24 17.34 -37.67
CA PHE A 11 -26.53 18.13 -36.66
C PHE A 11 -26.93 17.84 -35.21
N LEU A 12 -27.93 16.98 -34.97
CA LEU A 12 -28.35 16.60 -33.62
C LEU A 12 -27.67 15.33 -33.06
N SER A 13 -26.78 14.70 -33.82
CA SER A 13 -25.87 13.68 -33.29
C SER A 13 -24.51 14.31 -32.96
N LEU A 14 -24.51 15.41 -32.21
CA LEU A 14 -23.37 15.73 -31.34
C LEU A 14 -23.37 14.65 -30.25
N ALA A 15 -22.91 13.46 -30.65
CA ALA A 15 -22.61 12.36 -29.79
C ALA A 15 -21.52 12.86 -28.84
N PHE A 16 -21.93 13.21 -27.61
CA PHE A 16 -21.01 13.25 -26.49
C PHE A 16 -20.33 11.88 -26.47
N ALA A 17 -19.06 11.86 -26.86
CA ALA A 17 -18.29 10.64 -27.03
C ALA A 17 -17.83 10.17 -25.65
N ASP A 18 -18.79 9.74 -24.82
CA ASP A 18 -18.49 9.19 -23.51
C ASP A 18 -17.61 7.95 -23.70
N LYS A 19 -16.40 8.00 -23.14
CA LYS A 19 -15.49 6.86 -23.18
C LYS A 19 -16.01 5.83 -22.19
N SER A 20 -16.58 4.75 -22.72
CA SER A 20 -17.14 3.64 -21.95
C SER A 20 -16.37 2.36 -22.17
N VAL A 21 -16.25 1.55 -21.12
CA VAL A 21 -15.55 0.28 -21.09
C VAL A 21 -16.32 -0.72 -20.25
N VAL A 22 -16.29 -2.00 -20.64
CA VAL A 22 -16.84 -3.09 -19.82
C VAL A 22 -15.68 -3.83 -19.21
N LYS A 23 -15.62 -3.88 -17.88
CA LYS A 23 -14.55 -4.57 -17.15
C LYS A 23 -15.10 -5.68 -16.28
N SER A 24 -14.39 -6.80 -16.30
CA SER A 24 -14.64 -7.94 -15.44
C SER A 24 -13.38 -8.25 -14.65
N VAL A 25 -13.51 -8.38 -13.33
CA VAL A 25 -12.42 -8.76 -12.43
C VAL A 25 -12.86 -9.96 -11.61
N THR A 26 -11.94 -10.90 -11.42
CA THR A 26 -12.12 -12.07 -10.57
C THR A 26 -11.19 -11.95 -9.38
N ILE A 27 -11.72 -12.11 -8.17
CA ILE A 27 -10.92 -12.25 -6.96
C ILE A 27 -11.32 -13.53 -6.23
N ASN A 28 -10.38 -14.16 -5.54
CA ASN A 28 -10.65 -15.35 -4.76
C ASN A 28 -10.82 -14.99 -3.27
N GLN A 29 -11.95 -15.37 -2.68
CA GLN A 29 -12.27 -15.11 -1.28
C GLN A 29 -11.25 -15.72 -0.31
N MET A 30 -10.57 -16.81 -0.67
CA MET A 30 -9.56 -17.44 0.19
C MET A 30 -8.32 -16.56 0.40
N LEU A 31 -8.08 -15.57 -0.47
CA LEU A 31 -7.00 -14.59 -0.29
C LEU A 31 -7.32 -13.54 0.78
N TYR A 32 -8.55 -13.51 1.29
CA TYR A 32 -9.04 -12.53 2.27
C TYR A 32 -9.76 -13.24 3.43
N PRO A 33 -9.04 -14.09 4.21
CA PRO A 33 -9.66 -14.96 5.22
C PRO A 33 -10.28 -14.20 6.39
N ASP A 34 -9.85 -12.95 6.62
CA ASP A 34 -10.36 -12.05 7.67
C ASP A 34 -11.55 -11.20 7.20
N LYS A 35 -11.95 -11.28 5.92
CA LYS A 35 -12.99 -10.45 5.34
C LYS A 35 -14.31 -11.20 5.18
N SER A 36 -15.39 -10.50 5.47
CA SER A 36 -16.74 -10.96 5.15
C SER A 36 -16.96 -10.98 3.63
N PHE A 37 -17.94 -11.78 3.19
CA PHE A 37 -18.29 -11.85 1.77
C PHE A 37 -18.69 -10.50 1.17
N LEU A 38 -19.32 -9.60 1.95
CA LEU A 38 -19.67 -8.25 1.50
C LEU A 38 -18.43 -7.39 1.29
N GLU A 39 -17.46 -7.43 2.21
CA GLU A 39 -16.18 -6.71 2.06
C GLU A 39 -15.40 -7.23 0.85
N VAL A 40 -15.39 -8.55 0.61
CA VAL A 40 -14.76 -9.13 -0.58
C VAL A 40 -15.45 -8.64 -1.86
N LYS A 41 -16.78 -8.55 -1.89
CA LYS A 41 -17.50 -7.94 -3.03
C LYS A 41 -17.12 -6.47 -3.25
N GLU A 42 -16.93 -5.71 -2.19
CA GLU A 42 -16.49 -4.31 -2.28
C GLU A 42 -15.06 -4.21 -2.84
N ILE A 43 -14.15 -5.08 -2.40
CA ILE A 43 -12.79 -5.18 -2.94
C ILE A 43 -12.83 -5.51 -4.44
N ALA A 44 -13.63 -6.50 -4.84
CA ALA A 44 -13.77 -6.89 -6.24
C ALA A 44 -14.31 -5.74 -7.12
N LEU A 45 -15.26 -4.98 -6.58
CA LEU A 45 -15.82 -3.81 -7.24
C LEU A 45 -14.80 -2.68 -7.38
N ASP A 46 -13.99 -2.44 -6.34
CA ASP A 46 -12.93 -1.45 -6.37
C ASP A 46 -11.85 -1.80 -7.41
N GLU A 47 -11.43 -3.06 -7.47
CA GLU A 47 -10.49 -3.55 -8.49
C GLU A 47 -11.08 -3.42 -9.91
N ALA A 48 -12.36 -3.72 -10.11
CA ALA A 48 -13.03 -3.50 -11.39
C ALA A 48 -13.05 -2.02 -11.79
N LYS A 49 -13.27 -1.10 -10.84
CA LYS A 49 -13.21 0.36 -11.08
C LYS A 49 -11.80 0.82 -11.43
N LYS A 50 -10.77 0.33 -10.72
CA LYS A 50 -9.36 0.61 -11.03
C LYS A 50 -9.00 0.14 -12.44
N ALA A 51 -9.38 -1.08 -12.80
CA ALA A 51 -9.16 -1.62 -14.15
C ALA A 51 -9.87 -0.80 -15.24
N ALA A 52 -11.07 -0.31 -14.96
CA ALA A 52 -11.78 0.59 -15.87
C ALA A 52 -11.09 1.97 -15.96
N ALA A 53 -10.62 2.51 -14.84
CA ALA A 53 -9.89 3.78 -14.81
C ALA A 53 -8.60 3.70 -15.64
N LYS A 54 -7.85 2.61 -15.52
CA LYS A 54 -6.64 2.34 -16.33
C LYS A 54 -6.93 2.40 -17.82
N GLU A 55 -8.02 1.79 -18.29
CA GLU A 55 -8.38 1.81 -19.72
C GLU A 55 -8.92 3.17 -20.19
N ILE A 56 -9.71 3.85 -19.35
CA ILE A 56 -10.30 5.15 -19.67
C ILE A 56 -9.22 6.25 -19.69
N TYR A 57 -8.40 6.34 -18.65
CA TYR A 57 -7.46 7.44 -18.42
C TYR A 57 -6.01 7.12 -18.81
N GLY A 58 -5.70 5.85 -19.10
CA GLY A 58 -4.35 5.37 -19.30
C GLY A 58 -3.59 5.13 -17.99
N GLU A 59 -2.53 4.34 -18.10
CA GLU A 59 -1.60 4.05 -17.02
C GLU A 59 -0.38 4.99 -17.15
N VAL A 60 0.04 5.56 -16.03
CA VAL A 60 1.29 6.30 -15.92
C VAL A 60 2.26 5.45 -15.12
N LEU A 61 3.33 5.02 -15.77
CA LEU A 61 4.44 4.35 -15.12
C LEU A 61 5.46 5.42 -14.71
N ILE A 62 5.74 5.51 -13.41
CA ILE A 62 6.75 6.38 -12.85
C ILE A 62 7.88 5.49 -12.37
N SER A 63 9.05 5.59 -13.00
CA SER A 63 10.27 4.94 -12.54
C SER A 63 11.06 5.93 -11.71
N GLU A 64 11.32 5.59 -10.45
CA GLU A 64 12.16 6.37 -9.55
C GLU A 64 13.44 5.56 -9.27
N THR A 65 14.54 5.94 -9.92
CA THR A 65 15.86 5.37 -9.65
C THR A 65 16.60 6.27 -8.67
N VAL A 66 16.86 5.76 -7.47
CA VAL A 66 17.60 6.48 -6.42
C VAL A 66 19.08 6.16 -6.57
N MET A 67 19.89 7.18 -6.87
CA MET A 67 21.34 7.07 -6.94
C MET A 67 22.02 7.75 -5.75
N VAL A 68 23.00 7.09 -5.14
CA VAL A 68 23.86 7.66 -4.09
C VAL A 68 25.31 7.36 -4.43
N GLY A 69 26.14 8.41 -4.54
CA GLY A 69 27.57 8.26 -4.85
C GLY A 69 27.86 7.61 -6.22
N GLY A 70 26.99 7.82 -7.22
CA GLY A 70 27.14 7.22 -8.55
C GLY A 70 26.76 5.74 -8.65
N LYS A 71 26.21 5.15 -7.58
CA LYS A 71 25.62 3.80 -7.58
C LYS A 71 24.11 3.87 -7.45
N VAL A 72 23.40 3.02 -8.18
CA VAL A 72 21.95 2.83 -8.04
C VAL A 72 21.69 2.06 -6.76
N MET A 73 20.92 2.65 -5.85
CA MET A 73 20.59 2.06 -4.55
C MET A 73 19.17 1.51 -4.49
N ASP A 74 18.26 2.10 -5.24
CA ASP A 74 16.88 1.66 -5.32
C ASP A 74 16.35 1.98 -6.72
N ASP A 75 15.49 1.12 -7.23
CA ASP A 75 14.80 1.35 -8.50
C ASP A 75 13.34 0.92 -8.32
N VAL A 76 12.45 1.91 -8.23
CA VAL A 76 11.05 1.69 -7.92
C VAL A 76 10.21 2.09 -9.12
N VAL A 77 9.59 1.11 -9.76
CA VAL A 77 8.56 1.34 -10.78
C VAL A 77 7.20 1.37 -10.09
N ARG A 78 6.52 2.51 -10.14
CA ARG A 78 5.16 2.70 -9.63
C ARG A 78 4.20 2.89 -10.78
N GLU A 79 3.15 2.09 -10.79
CA GLU A 79 2.02 2.28 -11.69
C GLU A 79 0.99 3.20 -11.03
N ARG A 80 0.54 4.22 -11.77
CA ARG A 80 -0.55 5.11 -11.33
C ARG A 80 -1.60 5.25 -12.43
N SER A 81 -2.85 5.05 -12.04
CA SER A 81 -4.03 5.38 -12.85
C SER A 81 -5.00 6.17 -11.98
N GLY A 82 -5.49 7.29 -12.47
CA GLY A 82 -6.35 8.20 -11.70
C GLY A 82 -7.35 8.94 -12.58
N GLY A 83 -8.56 9.12 -12.06
CA GLY A 83 -9.70 9.74 -12.73
C GLY A 83 -11.04 9.31 -12.13
N LEU A 84 -12.12 10.00 -12.46
CA LEU A 84 -13.46 9.70 -11.96
C LEU A 84 -14.16 8.69 -12.89
N VAL A 85 -14.29 7.44 -12.43
CA VAL A 85 -15.04 6.42 -13.16
C VAL A 85 -16.47 6.33 -12.63
N ARG A 86 -17.44 6.48 -13.53
CA ARG A 86 -18.86 6.27 -13.24
C ARG A 86 -19.26 4.86 -13.68
N ILE A 87 -20.20 4.25 -12.96
CA ILE A 87 -20.77 2.95 -13.33
C ILE A 87 -22.16 3.19 -13.93
N LYS A 88 -22.41 2.56 -15.07
CA LYS A 88 -23.71 2.57 -15.73
C LYS A 88 -24.51 1.34 -15.26
N GLY A 89 -25.59 1.61 -14.53
CA GLY A 89 -26.41 0.56 -13.92
C GLY A 89 -25.76 -0.09 -12.71
N GLU A 90 -26.20 -1.31 -12.38
CA GLU A 90 -25.72 -2.05 -11.21
C GLU A 90 -24.57 -3.01 -11.57
N PRO A 91 -23.55 -3.15 -10.71
CA PRO A 91 -22.51 -4.15 -10.87
C PRO A 91 -23.07 -5.57 -10.83
N LYS A 92 -22.61 -6.42 -11.77
CA LYS A 92 -23.06 -7.82 -11.85
C LYS A 92 -22.04 -8.72 -11.15
N PHE A 93 -22.50 -9.42 -10.12
CA PHE A 93 -21.72 -10.39 -9.36
C PHE A 93 -22.09 -11.82 -9.77
N ARG A 94 -21.09 -12.67 -9.98
CA ARG A 94 -21.27 -14.12 -10.21
C ARG A 94 -20.12 -14.90 -9.60
N ASN A 95 -20.31 -16.21 -9.43
CA ASN A 95 -19.22 -17.10 -9.03
C ASN A 95 -18.30 -17.36 -10.24
N GLY A 96 -17.00 -17.46 -9.97
CA GLY A 96 -16.00 -17.81 -10.98
C GLY A 96 -15.85 -19.31 -11.18
N GLU A 97 -14.77 -19.70 -11.84
CA GLU A 97 -14.48 -21.10 -12.16
C GLU A 97 -13.95 -21.87 -10.94
N ASN A 98 -13.11 -21.22 -10.11
CA ASN A 98 -12.55 -21.85 -8.92
C ASN A 98 -13.42 -21.64 -7.69
N PHE A 99 -13.25 -22.52 -6.70
CA PHE A 99 -13.91 -22.39 -5.43
C PHE A 99 -13.48 -21.08 -4.72
N GLY A 100 -14.46 -20.29 -4.30
CA GLY A 100 -14.23 -18.99 -3.68
C GLY A 100 -14.04 -17.83 -4.66
N ASP A 101 -14.05 -18.07 -5.98
CA ASP A 101 -13.95 -16.98 -6.96
C ASP A 101 -15.23 -16.15 -7.00
N ILE A 102 -15.06 -14.84 -6.90
CA ILE A 102 -16.11 -13.83 -7.07
C ILE A 102 -15.72 -12.99 -8.29
N VAL A 103 -16.58 -13.02 -9.30
CA VAL A 103 -16.41 -12.23 -10.52
C VAL A 103 -17.36 -11.05 -10.48
N VAL A 104 -16.81 -9.85 -10.66
CA VAL A 104 -17.56 -8.60 -10.78
C VAL A 104 -17.44 -8.07 -12.19
N SER A 105 -18.56 -7.70 -12.80
CA SER A 105 -18.59 -7.04 -14.11
C SER A 105 -19.29 -5.69 -14.00
N ILE A 106 -18.64 -4.65 -14.51
CA ILE A 106 -19.16 -3.28 -14.55
C ILE A 106 -19.11 -2.73 -15.98
N GLU A 107 -20.13 -1.94 -16.34
CA GLU A 107 -20.07 -1.02 -17.48
C GLU A 107 -19.69 0.34 -16.91
N ALA A 108 -18.47 0.78 -17.20
CA ALA A 108 -17.87 1.99 -16.66
C ALA A 108 -17.76 3.06 -17.74
N TYR A 109 -17.92 4.34 -17.39
CA TYR A 109 -17.75 5.44 -18.32
C TYR A 109 -17.16 6.69 -17.64
N ALA A 110 -16.61 7.57 -18.45
CA ALA A 110 -16.22 8.93 -18.08
C ALA A 110 -16.75 9.91 -19.14
N THR A 111 -17.30 11.02 -18.66
CA THR A 111 -17.73 12.12 -19.53
C THR A 111 -16.54 12.95 -20.01
N ASP A 112 -16.71 13.75 -21.06
CA ASP A 112 -15.69 14.69 -21.52
C ASP A 112 -15.21 15.65 -20.42
N GLU A 113 -16.10 16.03 -19.50
CA GLU A 113 -15.76 16.85 -18.33
C GLU A 113 -14.88 16.08 -17.34
N ASP A 114 -15.19 14.81 -17.08
CA ASP A 114 -14.40 13.94 -16.21
C ASP A 114 -12.99 13.68 -16.79
N LEU A 115 -12.89 13.59 -18.13
CA LEU A 115 -11.62 13.46 -18.85
C LEU A 115 -10.77 14.74 -18.79
N LYS A 116 -11.37 15.91 -18.97
CA LYS A 116 -10.69 17.22 -18.88
C LYS A 116 -10.22 17.53 -17.46
N ASN A 117 -10.97 17.09 -16.45
CA ASN A 117 -10.66 17.33 -15.04
C ASN A 117 -9.76 16.25 -14.40
N ARG A 118 -9.02 15.46 -15.19
CA ARG A 118 -8.12 14.40 -14.69
C ARG A 118 -7.20 14.87 -13.56
N ALA A 119 -6.68 16.10 -13.64
CA ALA A 119 -5.81 16.68 -12.62
C ALA A 119 -6.51 16.95 -11.27
N LYS A 120 -7.81 17.24 -11.29
CA LYS A 120 -8.61 17.55 -10.08
C LYS A 120 -8.94 16.30 -9.26
N TYR A 121 -9.05 15.14 -9.93
CA TYR A 121 -9.38 13.85 -9.30
C TYR A 121 -8.21 12.89 -9.20
N SER A 122 -7.06 13.23 -9.78
CA SER A 122 -5.79 12.64 -9.34
C SER A 122 -5.52 13.19 -7.93
N PRO A 123 -5.23 12.35 -6.92
CA PRO A 123 -4.68 12.85 -5.66
C PRO A 123 -3.26 13.36 -5.95
N VAL A 124 -3.17 14.55 -6.55
CA VAL A 124 -1.93 15.30 -6.71
C VAL A 124 -1.69 15.96 -5.37
N LYS A 125 -0.96 15.27 -4.49
CA LYS A 125 0.01 16.02 -3.69
C LYS A 125 1.08 16.44 -4.68
N GLU A 126 0.93 17.67 -5.16
CA GLU A 126 1.94 18.38 -5.93
C GLU A 126 3.17 18.40 -5.03
N PHE A 127 4.17 17.57 -5.37
CA PHE A 127 5.47 17.69 -4.75
C PHE A 127 6.22 18.69 -5.62
N ASP A 128 6.32 19.93 -5.15
CA ASP A 128 7.26 20.90 -5.70
C ASP A 128 8.68 20.35 -5.53
N ILE A 129 9.22 19.84 -6.62
CA ILE A 129 10.62 19.43 -6.77
C ILE A 129 11.37 20.71 -7.13
N ASP A 130 11.75 21.50 -6.14
CA ASP A 130 12.83 22.48 -6.36
C ASP A 130 13.47 23.03 -5.07
N ALA A 131 12.90 22.78 -3.88
CA ALA A 131 13.41 23.40 -2.65
C ALA A 131 13.66 22.45 -1.45
N SER A 132 13.71 21.13 -1.62
CA SER A 132 13.72 20.23 -0.45
C SER A 132 14.47 18.91 -0.55
N ASP A 133 15.48 18.79 -1.41
CA ASP A 133 16.21 17.52 -1.60
C ASP A 133 16.93 17.00 -0.34
N GLU A 134 17.40 17.86 0.56
CA GLU A 134 17.98 17.42 1.83
C GLU A 134 16.92 17.09 2.91
N LYS A 135 15.76 17.75 2.90
CA LYS A 135 14.70 17.50 3.89
C LYS A 135 13.81 16.32 3.50
N ILE A 136 13.58 16.07 2.21
CA ILE A 136 12.73 14.98 1.73
C ILE A 136 13.44 13.63 1.80
N SER A 137 14.76 13.56 1.57
CA SER A 137 15.53 12.32 1.78
C SER A 137 15.52 11.90 3.26
N GLN A 138 15.55 12.85 4.19
CA GLN A 138 15.44 12.61 5.65
C GLN A 138 14.01 12.23 6.10
N ILE A 139 12.97 12.77 5.45
CA ILE A 139 11.56 12.48 5.76
C ILE A 139 11.08 11.15 5.13
N ARG A 140 11.63 10.74 3.98
CA ARG A 140 11.15 9.56 3.23
C ARG A 140 11.80 8.23 3.62
N ARG A 141 12.87 8.23 4.43
CA ARG A 141 13.51 6.98 4.89
C ARG A 141 12.86 6.31 6.10
N GLY A 142 11.82 6.91 6.70
CA GLY A 142 10.95 6.29 7.73
C GLY A 142 11.62 5.27 8.67
N PHE A 143 10.93 4.16 8.93
CA PHE A 143 11.50 2.95 9.53
C PHE A 143 11.73 1.84 8.49
N TYR A 144 11.62 2.15 7.20
CA TYR A 144 11.75 1.17 6.12
C TYR A 144 13.20 0.66 6.02
N GLY A 145 13.36 -0.63 5.73
CA GLY A 145 14.65 -1.30 5.61
C GLY A 145 14.79 -2.47 6.57
N ILE A 146 16.02 -3.00 6.63
CA ILE A 146 16.41 -4.03 7.59
C ILE A 146 17.15 -3.32 8.73
N TRP A 147 16.76 -3.65 9.95
CA TRP A 147 17.37 -3.14 11.17
C TRP A 147 17.92 -4.31 11.97
N SER A 148 19.20 -4.26 12.30
CA SER A 148 19.90 -5.32 13.02
C SER A 148 20.59 -4.75 14.25
N GLY A 149 20.69 -5.52 15.33
CA GLY A 149 21.43 -5.09 16.51
C GLY A 149 21.19 -5.96 17.73
N PHE A 150 21.80 -5.55 18.84
CA PHE A 150 21.74 -6.28 20.10
C PHE A 150 20.74 -5.63 21.05
N ILE A 151 19.94 -6.46 21.71
CA ILE A 151 19.03 -6.05 22.79
C ILE A 151 19.47 -6.71 24.09
N MET A 152 19.30 -6.00 25.20
CA MET A 152 19.48 -6.47 26.56
C MET A 152 18.11 -6.64 27.21
N ARG A 153 17.81 -7.84 27.69
CA ARG A 153 16.62 -8.12 28.50
C ARG A 153 16.82 -7.66 29.93
N SER A 154 15.72 -7.33 30.61
CA SER A 154 15.73 -6.88 32.02
C SER A 154 16.30 -7.94 32.98
N GLU A 155 16.25 -9.22 32.61
CA GLU A 155 16.88 -10.34 33.34
C GLU A 155 18.39 -10.48 33.11
N GLY A 156 18.99 -9.63 32.27
CA GLY A 156 20.44 -9.59 32.00
C GLY A 156 20.90 -10.42 30.79
N SER A 157 20.00 -11.16 30.13
CA SER A 157 20.31 -11.87 28.88
C SER A 157 20.36 -10.93 27.68
N SER A 158 21.17 -11.26 26.67
CA SER A 158 21.28 -10.49 25.42
C SER A 158 20.82 -11.31 24.21
N SER A 159 20.26 -10.67 23.20
CA SER A 159 19.89 -11.32 21.93
C SER A 159 20.16 -10.40 20.75
N ASP A 160 20.60 -10.99 19.64
CA ASP A 160 20.52 -10.37 18.33
C ASP A 160 19.06 -10.27 17.87
N VAL A 161 18.72 -9.14 17.27
CA VAL A 161 17.40 -8.84 16.71
C VAL A 161 17.58 -8.36 15.28
N LEU A 162 16.77 -8.90 14.40
CA LEU A 162 16.61 -8.43 13.02
C LEU A 162 15.14 -8.06 12.80
N ILE A 163 14.89 -6.83 12.35
CA ILE A 163 13.58 -6.33 11.97
C ILE A 163 13.61 -5.91 10.51
N LYS A 164 12.72 -6.47 9.70
CA LYS A 164 12.57 -6.08 8.29
C LYS A 164 11.23 -5.37 8.12
N ILE A 165 11.25 -4.14 7.60
CA ILE A 165 10.06 -3.32 7.34
C ILE A 165 10.04 -2.95 5.86
N THR A 166 9.06 -3.46 5.13
CA THR A 166 8.88 -3.20 3.69
C THR A 166 8.20 -1.86 3.45
N SER A 167 8.31 -1.36 2.23
CA SER A 167 7.59 -0.14 1.79
C SER A 167 6.07 -0.30 1.82
N SER A 168 5.54 -1.53 1.70
CA SER A 168 4.10 -1.84 1.88
C SER A 168 3.64 -1.73 3.34
N GLY A 169 4.57 -1.67 4.29
CA GLY A 169 4.28 -1.61 5.73
C GLY A 169 4.23 -2.99 6.41
N GLU A 170 4.51 -4.07 5.67
CA GLU A 170 4.74 -5.38 6.26
C GLU A 170 6.03 -5.33 7.09
N ALA A 171 5.94 -5.86 8.31
CA ALA A 171 7.05 -5.87 9.24
C ALA A 171 7.21 -7.25 9.86
N THR A 172 8.45 -7.73 9.93
CA THR A 172 8.81 -9.00 10.55
C THR A 172 9.95 -8.80 11.53
N ILE A 173 10.02 -9.67 12.52
CA ILE A 173 11.06 -9.68 13.55
C ILE A 173 11.60 -11.09 13.75
N ASN A 174 12.91 -11.18 13.95
CA ASN A 174 13.62 -12.41 14.25
C ASN A 174 14.61 -12.17 15.41
N TYR A 175 14.44 -12.94 16.48
CA TYR A 175 15.39 -13.05 17.58
C TYR A 175 16.30 -14.24 17.32
N ILE A 176 17.50 -13.97 16.78
CA ILE A 176 18.38 -15.02 16.25
C ILE A 176 18.79 -16.01 17.34
N ALA A 177 19.18 -15.50 18.51
CA ALA A 177 19.68 -16.34 19.61
C ALA A 177 18.62 -17.28 20.19
N SER A 178 17.35 -16.85 20.22
CA SER A 178 16.25 -17.66 20.74
C SER A 178 15.44 -18.39 19.67
N ASN A 179 15.80 -18.22 18.39
CA ASN A 179 15.07 -18.76 17.24
C ASN A 179 13.55 -18.48 17.31
N CYS A 180 13.19 -17.28 17.77
CA CYS A 180 11.80 -16.82 17.89
C CYS A 180 11.57 -15.74 16.84
N GLY A 181 10.44 -15.75 16.15
CA GLY A 181 10.13 -14.67 15.22
C GLY A 181 8.74 -14.73 14.62
N GLY A 182 8.39 -13.68 13.90
CA GLY A 182 7.11 -13.57 13.24
C GLY A 182 6.78 -12.17 12.78
N GLU A 183 5.50 -11.87 12.77
CA GLU A 183 4.94 -10.64 12.22
C GLU A 183 4.89 -9.53 13.26
N LEU A 184 5.05 -8.30 12.79
CA LEU A 184 4.87 -7.07 13.53
C LEU A 184 3.67 -6.31 12.96
N ILE A 185 2.59 -6.25 13.72
CA ILE A 185 1.34 -5.59 13.33
C ILE A 185 1.41 -4.14 13.82
N ILE A 186 1.35 -3.17 12.90
CA ILE A 186 1.42 -1.74 13.27
C ILE A 186 0.21 -1.36 14.13
N GLN A 187 0.49 -0.84 15.34
CA GLN A 187 -0.54 -0.24 16.21
C GLN A 187 -0.57 1.28 16.06
N LYS A 188 0.60 1.92 16.05
CA LYS A 188 0.72 3.38 15.99
C LYS A 188 1.98 3.77 15.21
N LYS A 189 1.87 4.77 14.35
CA LYS A 189 2.99 5.28 13.55
C LYS A 189 3.07 6.80 13.65
N GLU A 190 4.23 7.28 14.06
CA GLU A 190 4.62 8.68 14.16
C GLU A 190 5.93 8.88 13.37
N PRO A 191 6.33 10.12 13.03
CA PRO A 191 7.52 10.38 12.22
C PRO A 191 8.83 9.84 12.84
N THR A 192 8.92 9.84 14.17
CA THR A 192 10.13 9.45 14.92
C THR A 192 9.92 8.20 15.78
N LYS A 193 8.73 7.59 15.74
CA LYS A 193 8.37 6.47 16.59
C LYS A 193 7.35 5.57 15.91
N VAL A 194 7.52 4.26 15.98
CA VAL A 194 6.54 3.28 15.53
C VAL A 194 6.38 2.19 16.58
N ARG A 195 5.13 1.80 16.81
CA ARG A 195 4.73 0.80 17.78
C ARG A 195 4.01 -0.33 17.08
N PHE A 196 4.46 -1.55 17.34
CA PHE A 196 3.96 -2.78 16.77
C PHE A 196 3.46 -3.70 17.88
N LYS A 197 2.41 -4.46 17.58
CA LYS A 197 2.06 -5.67 18.32
C LYS A 197 2.75 -6.85 17.65
N GLN A 198 3.55 -7.59 18.41
CA GLN A 198 4.19 -8.79 17.94
C GLN A 198 3.19 -9.94 17.86
N LYS A 199 3.31 -10.74 16.81
CA LYS A 199 2.65 -12.03 16.66
C LYS A 199 3.67 -13.03 16.14
N LEU A 200 4.18 -13.86 17.04
CA LEU A 200 5.16 -14.88 16.70
C LEU A 200 4.52 -15.98 15.84
N SER A 201 5.18 -16.30 14.73
CA SER A 201 4.76 -17.35 13.80
C SER A 201 5.59 -18.62 13.94
N TYR A 202 6.76 -18.52 14.58
CA TYR A 202 7.66 -19.64 14.87
C TYR A 202 8.48 -19.37 16.13
N GLY A 203 8.93 -20.45 16.76
CA GLY A 203 9.62 -20.45 18.04
C GLY A 203 9.16 -21.62 18.90
N ASP A 204 9.97 -22.01 19.89
CA ASP A 204 9.63 -23.05 20.88
C ASP A 204 8.64 -22.49 21.93
N GLU A 205 8.10 -23.32 22.82
CA GLU A 205 7.20 -22.92 23.94
C GLU A 205 7.80 -21.86 24.88
N ARG A 206 9.08 -21.52 24.69
CA ARG A 206 9.85 -20.57 25.48
C ARG A 206 9.78 -19.13 24.96
N CYS A 207 9.12 -18.89 23.83
CA CYS A 207 9.00 -17.56 23.26
C CYS A 207 7.77 -16.83 23.84
N THR A 208 7.98 -15.65 24.42
CA THR A 208 6.88 -14.80 24.89
C THR A 208 6.26 -14.07 23.69
N ASP A 209 5.02 -14.39 23.37
CA ASP A 209 4.24 -13.78 22.29
C ASP A 209 3.44 -12.55 22.77
N LEU A 210 2.85 -11.81 21.85
CA LEU A 210 1.95 -10.67 22.08
C LEU A 210 2.58 -9.44 22.75
N LEU A 211 3.91 -9.40 22.81
CA LEU A 211 4.67 -8.25 23.29
C LEU A 211 4.54 -7.05 22.34
N ILE A 212 4.88 -5.88 22.87
CA ILE A 212 4.85 -4.63 22.14
C ILE A 212 6.28 -4.26 21.74
N VAL A 213 6.51 -4.11 20.44
CA VAL A 213 7.79 -3.65 19.91
C VAL A 213 7.68 -2.17 19.58
N GLU A 214 8.56 -1.36 20.13
CA GLU A 214 8.65 0.06 19.86
C GLU A 214 10.01 0.41 19.26
N LEU A 215 9.99 1.06 18.09
CA LEU A 215 11.17 1.65 17.48
C LEU A 215 11.07 3.17 17.59
N LYS A 216 12.11 3.79 18.14
CA LYS A 216 12.26 5.25 18.21
C LYS A 216 13.50 5.66 17.42
N LYS A 217 13.28 6.45 16.37
CA LYS A 217 14.33 6.93 15.48
C LYS A 217 15.30 7.84 16.24
N VAL A 218 16.58 7.48 16.22
CA VAL A 218 17.68 8.31 16.76
C VAL A 218 18.35 9.06 15.62
N SER A 219 18.62 8.37 14.51
CA SER A 219 19.13 8.94 13.25
C SER A 219 18.54 8.17 12.06
N ASP A 220 19.00 8.43 10.84
CA ASP A 220 18.60 7.66 9.66
C ASP A 220 19.13 6.22 9.68
N THR A 221 20.23 5.97 10.40
CA THR A 221 20.90 4.67 10.48
C THR A 221 20.79 4.02 11.85
N GLN A 222 20.20 4.70 12.85
CA GLN A 222 20.08 4.20 14.22
C GLN A 222 18.66 4.36 14.77
N SER A 223 18.16 3.31 15.41
CA SER A 223 16.90 3.30 16.14
C SER A 223 17.09 2.71 17.52
N LEU A 224 16.48 3.33 18.53
CA LEU A 224 16.27 2.70 19.81
C LEU A 224 15.15 1.65 19.66
N PHE A 225 15.43 0.43 20.08
CA PHE A 225 14.45 -0.65 20.18
C PHE A 225 14.05 -0.83 21.64
N MET A 226 12.76 -0.98 21.87
CA MET A 226 12.19 -1.36 23.16
C MET A 226 11.18 -2.47 22.96
N LEU A 227 11.26 -3.48 23.82
CA LEU A 227 10.29 -4.56 23.94
C LEU A 227 9.56 -4.35 25.25
N LEU A 228 8.24 -4.22 25.19
CA LEU A 228 7.38 -3.92 26.32
C LEU A 228 6.35 -5.05 26.51
N ASP A 229 5.92 -5.27 27.75
CA ASP A 229 4.78 -6.13 28.05
C ASP A 229 3.44 -5.41 27.86
N GLU A 230 2.32 -6.08 28.20
CA GLU A 230 0.98 -5.51 28.06
C GLU A 230 0.73 -4.30 28.97
N ASP A 231 1.50 -4.16 30.06
CA ASP A 231 1.43 -3.06 31.02
C ASP A 231 2.44 -1.93 30.68
N ASP A 232 3.02 -1.93 29.48
CA ASP A 232 4.06 -0.99 29.02
C ASP A 232 5.36 -1.04 29.85
N ARG A 233 5.66 -2.14 30.54
CA ARG A 233 6.92 -2.32 31.27
C ARG A 233 8.02 -2.82 30.35
N GLU A 234 9.22 -2.25 30.50
CA GLU A 234 10.40 -2.63 29.71
C GLU A 234 10.84 -4.08 30.01
N VAL A 235 10.75 -4.93 28.99
CA VAL A 235 11.25 -6.31 28.99
C VAL A 235 12.64 -6.39 28.38
N ALA A 236 12.89 -5.60 27.34
CA ALA A 236 14.20 -5.48 26.73
C ALA A 236 14.40 -4.13 26.04
N LYS A 237 15.65 -3.72 25.89
CA LYS A 237 16.02 -2.54 25.10
C LYS A 237 17.34 -2.72 24.37
N GLY A 238 17.51 -2.01 23.27
CA GLY A 238 18.75 -2.04 22.51
C GLY A 238 18.82 -0.95 21.47
N THR A 239 19.94 -0.90 20.75
CA THR A 239 20.10 -0.02 19.59
C THR A 239 20.21 -0.89 18.35
N LEU A 240 19.37 -0.60 17.37
CA LEU A 240 19.40 -1.23 16.06
C LEU A 240 20.03 -0.28 15.06
N TYR A 241 20.80 -0.85 14.16
CA TYR A 241 21.44 -0.19 13.04
C TYR A 241 20.75 -0.62 11.75
N ARG A 242 20.58 0.31 10.83
CA ARG A 242 20.01 0.00 9.52
C ARG A 242 21.09 -0.66 8.66
N ASP A 243 20.78 -1.81 8.09
CA ASP A 243 21.64 -2.43 7.06
C ASP A 243 21.50 -1.60 5.78
N GLU A 244 22.63 -1.20 5.19
CA GLU A 244 22.71 -0.42 3.95
C GLU A 244 22.42 -1.25 2.69
#